data_AF-A0AAD9JIA2-F1
#
_entry.id   AF-A0AAD9JIA2-F1
#
_cell.length_a   1.000
_cell.length_b   1.000
_cell.length_c   1.000
_cell.angle_alpha   90.00
_cell.angle_beta   90.00
_cell.angle_gamma   90.00
#
_symmetry.space_group_name_H-M   'P 1'
#
loop_
_entity.id
_entity.type
_entity.pdbx_description
1 polymer ?
#
loop_
_entity_poly.entity_id
_entity_poly.type
_entity_poly.pdbx_seq_one_letter_code
_entity_poly.pdbx_strand_id
1 'polypeptide(L)'
;MPKARKSSSVTDSNVCDTDVMLLRFLELLSDDQVVGKLTSALYPQALSDKLDTLTQTFAGLTSQLESKECKITVLEEQVELLQSECDNLEHYSRRCNLRIHVIPETGDGEDTTLKVLELVNAKMAVTPPVVKEDIVVSHRLGKQRDTGDRPRAVVVVFSKITVRNDVIRARRRLRNTTDQHKVFVNEDLTQRRAALSAATRQLKRNKTIAD
;
A
#
# COMPACT_ATOMS: atom_id res chain seq x y z
N MET A 1 -58.48 64.25 -83.52
CA MET A 1 -59.25 63.62 -82.41
C MET A 1 -58.65 62.25 -82.12
N PRO A 2 -58.32 61.92 -80.85
CA PRO A 2 -57.40 60.83 -80.47
C PRO A 2 -58.08 59.54 -79.99
N LYS A 3 -57.26 58.51 -79.68
CA LYS A 3 -57.46 57.23 -78.92
C LYS A 3 -57.36 55.97 -79.79
N ALA A 4 -56.74 54.85 -79.42
CA ALA A 4 -56.23 54.38 -78.12
C ALA A 4 -55.01 53.44 -78.29
N ARG A 5 -54.12 53.49 -77.30
CA ARG A 5 -52.97 52.60 -77.10
C ARG A 5 -53.49 51.32 -76.42
N LYS A 6 -53.28 50.13 -77.00
CA LYS A 6 -53.52 48.86 -76.31
C LYS A 6 -52.21 48.37 -75.70
N SER A 7 -52.14 48.43 -74.38
CA SER A 7 -51.18 47.72 -73.53
C SER A 7 -51.53 46.23 -73.52
N SER A 8 -50.66 45.37 -74.04
CA SER A 8 -50.73 43.94 -73.81
C SER A 8 -50.11 43.63 -72.44
N SER A 9 -50.95 43.22 -71.51
CA SER A 9 -50.60 42.69 -70.21
C SER A 9 -49.74 41.43 -70.35
N VAL A 10 -48.54 41.45 -69.77
CA VAL A 10 -47.76 40.26 -69.44
C VAL A 10 -48.52 39.54 -68.34
N THR A 11 -49.12 38.39 -68.66
CA THR A 11 -49.74 37.51 -67.66
C THR A 11 -48.67 36.56 -67.14
N ASP A 12 -48.40 36.68 -65.84
CA ASP A 12 -47.62 35.75 -65.01
C ASP A 12 -48.10 34.30 -65.23
N SER A 13 -47.27 33.48 -65.89
CA SER A 13 -47.49 32.04 -66.06
C SER A 13 -46.47 31.18 -65.28
N ASN A 14 -45.55 31.79 -64.54
CA ASN A 14 -44.40 31.09 -63.94
C ASN A 14 -44.59 30.65 -62.48
N VAL A 15 -45.71 30.97 -61.84
CA VAL A 15 -45.96 30.60 -60.42
C VAL A 15 -46.46 29.14 -60.31
N CYS A 16 -47.10 28.60 -61.34
CA CYS A 16 -47.68 27.24 -61.33
C CYS A 16 -46.62 26.13 -61.47
N ASP A 17 -45.57 26.36 -62.26
CA ASP A 17 -44.60 25.31 -62.61
C ASP A 17 -43.65 24.99 -61.45
N THR A 18 -43.32 26.00 -60.64
CA THR A 18 -42.52 25.82 -59.42
C THR A 18 -43.29 25.07 -58.34
N ASP A 19 -44.59 25.34 -58.18
CA ASP A 19 -45.44 24.67 -57.20
C ASP A 19 -45.70 23.22 -57.57
N VAL A 20 -45.87 22.92 -58.87
CA VAL A 20 -45.99 21.54 -59.37
C VAL A 20 -44.68 20.76 -59.20
N MET A 21 -43.54 21.40 -59.47
CA MET A 21 -42.22 20.79 -59.21
C MET A 21 -41.98 20.54 -57.72
N LEU A 22 -42.37 21.48 -56.85
CA LEU A 22 -42.32 21.32 -55.39
C LEU A 22 -43.20 20.15 -54.92
N LEU A 23 -44.42 20.04 -55.44
CA LEU A 23 -45.33 18.93 -55.12
C LEU A 23 -44.78 17.58 -55.59
N ARG A 24 -44.24 17.51 -56.81
CA ARG A 24 -43.61 16.30 -57.35
C ARG A 24 -42.39 15.90 -56.53
N PHE A 25 -41.62 16.87 -56.08
CA PHE A 25 -40.44 16.67 -55.24
C PHE A 25 -40.82 16.21 -53.83
N LEU A 26 -41.89 16.75 -53.25
CA LEU A 26 -42.47 16.30 -51.98
C LEU A 26 -43.04 14.88 -52.07
N GLU A 27 -43.70 14.51 -53.17
CA GLU A 27 -44.11 13.13 -53.44
C GLU A 27 -42.89 12.21 -53.52
N LEU A 28 -41.82 12.63 -54.20
CA LEU A 28 -40.58 11.85 -54.32
C LEU A 28 -39.85 11.69 -52.98
N LEU A 29 -39.92 12.70 -52.10
CA LEU A 29 -39.42 12.64 -50.73
C LEU A 29 -40.32 11.83 -49.79
N SER A 30 -41.53 11.51 -50.22
CA SER A 30 -42.46 10.62 -49.51
C SER A 30 -42.35 9.17 -50.00
N ASP A 31 -41.60 8.92 -51.07
CA ASP A 31 -41.34 7.58 -51.60
C ASP A 31 -40.33 6.85 -50.68
N ASP A 32 -40.81 5.74 -50.11
CA ASP A 32 -40.09 4.91 -49.15
C ASP A 32 -38.74 4.39 -49.70
N GLN A 33 -38.63 4.19 -51.02
CA GLN A 33 -37.38 3.81 -51.68
C GLN A 33 -36.34 4.93 -51.67
N VAL A 34 -36.78 6.17 -51.90
CA VAL A 34 -35.92 7.36 -51.93
C VAL A 34 -35.49 7.72 -50.51
N VAL A 35 -36.44 7.68 -49.56
CA VAL A 35 -36.19 7.87 -48.13
C VAL A 35 -35.24 6.80 -47.62
N GLY A 36 -35.39 5.53 -48.00
CA GLY A 36 -34.50 4.42 -47.64
C GLY A 36 -33.06 4.57 -48.13
N LYS A 37 -32.86 5.08 -49.35
CA LYS A 37 -31.52 5.37 -49.88
C LYS A 37 -30.87 6.57 -49.21
N LEU A 38 -31.64 7.63 -48.94
CA LEU A 38 -31.15 8.80 -48.20
C LEU A 38 -30.81 8.44 -46.75
N THR A 39 -31.66 7.66 -46.07
CA THR A 39 -31.41 7.20 -44.70
C THR A 39 -30.19 6.28 -44.63
N SER A 40 -30.00 5.35 -45.56
CA SER A 40 -28.78 4.51 -45.59
C SER A 40 -27.51 5.27 -45.98
N ALA A 41 -27.61 6.33 -46.80
CA ALA A 41 -26.50 7.22 -47.11
C ALA A 41 -26.13 8.15 -45.94
N LEU A 42 -27.11 8.60 -45.16
CA LEU A 42 -26.92 9.47 -43.99
C LEU A 42 -26.55 8.67 -42.73
N TYR A 43 -27.09 7.46 -42.57
CA TYR A 43 -26.84 6.52 -41.48
C TYR A 43 -26.40 5.17 -42.04
N PRO A 44 -25.09 4.99 -42.29
CA PRO A 44 -24.57 3.72 -42.78
C PRO A 44 -24.77 2.64 -41.72
N GLN A 45 -25.35 1.49 -42.10
CA GLN A 45 -25.49 0.32 -41.21
C GLN A 45 -24.16 -0.08 -40.56
N ALA A 46 -23.06 0.02 -41.31
CA ALA A 46 -21.71 -0.25 -40.84
C ALA A 46 -21.23 0.68 -39.70
N LEU A 47 -21.82 1.86 -39.54
CA LEU A 47 -21.58 2.73 -38.39
C LEU A 47 -22.29 2.20 -37.15
N SER A 48 -23.53 1.71 -37.31
CA SER A 48 -24.29 1.05 -36.23
C SER A 48 -23.56 -0.19 -35.73
N ASP A 49 -23.13 -1.07 -36.63
CA ASP A 49 -22.42 -2.32 -36.28
C ASP A 49 -21.11 -2.04 -35.51
N LYS A 50 -20.40 -0.95 -35.88
CA LYS A 50 -19.20 -0.49 -35.16
C LYS A 50 -19.55 0.05 -33.77
N LEU A 51 -20.68 0.71 -33.62
CA LEU A 51 -21.17 1.23 -32.34
C LEU A 51 -21.61 0.08 -31.42
N ASP A 52 -22.27 -0.94 -31.98
CA ASP A 52 -22.66 -2.16 -31.27
C ASP A 52 -21.44 -2.98 -30.83
N THR A 53 -20.45 -3.16 -31.70
CA THR A 53 -19.19 -3.81 -31.32
C THR A 53 -18.40 -3.00 -30.30
N LEU A 54 -18.39 -1.67 -30.42
CA LEU A 54 -17.75 -0.79 -29.43
C LEU A 54 -18.45 -0.87 -28.08
N THR A 55 -19.78 -0.81 -28.03
CA THR A 55 -20.54 -0.95 -26.77
C THR A 55 -20.33 -2.33 -26.15
N GLN A 56 -20.29 -3.39 -26.95
CA GLN A 56 -20.00 -4.74 -26.46
C GLN A 56 -18.57 -4.89 -25.92
N THR A 57 -17.57 -4.29 -26.57
CA THR A 57 -16.19 -4.26 -26.05
C THR A 57 -16.08 -3.43 -24.78
N PHE A 58 -16.76 -2.28 -24.68
CA PHE A 58 -16.83 -1.50 -23.43
C PHE A 58 -17.48 -2.29 -22.29
N ALA A 59 -18.57 -3.01 -22.55
CA ALA A 59 -19.20 -3.90 -21.57
C ALA A 59 -18.23 -5.03 -21.13
N GLY A 60 -17.47 -5.60 -22.07
CA GLY A 60 -16.44 -6.59 -21.76
C GLY A 60 -15.29 -6.02 -20.93
N LEU A 61 -14.82 -4.81 -21.24
CA LEU A 61 -13.74 -4.14 -20.53
C LEU A 61 -14.16 -3.73 -19.11
N THR A 62 -15.37 -3.20 -18.95
CA THR A 62 -15.93 -2.84 -17.62
C THR A 62 -16.05 -4.07 -16.72
N SER A 63 -16.58 -5.18 -17.24
CA SER A 63 -16.62 -6.45 -16.50
C SER A 63 -15.24 -6.99 -16.12
N GLN A 64 -14.25 -6.88 -17.02
CA GLN A 64 -12.86 -7.25 -16.71
C GLN A 64 -12.24 -6.35 -15.64
N LEU A 65 -12.57 -5.06 -15.64
CA LEU A 65 -12.07 -4.09 -14.68
C LEU A 65 -12.60 -4.41 -13.29
N GLU A 66 -13.91 -4.65 -13.16
CA GLU A 66 -14.55 -5.10 -11.91
C GLU A 66 -13.94 -6.41 -11.39
N SER A 67 -13.72 -7.39 -12.29
CA SER A 67 -13.08 -8.66 -11.90
C SER A 67 -11.65 -8.45 -11.40
N LYS A 68 -10.89 -7.54 -12.00
CA LYS A 68 -9.54 -7.21 -11.56
C LYS A 68 -9.53 -6.45 -10.24
N GLU A 69 -10.43 -5.51 -10.04
CA GLU A 69 -10.58 -4.80 -8.75
C GLU A 69 -10.94 -5.76 -7.62
N CYS A 70 -11.87 -6.68 -7.87
CA CYS A 70 -12.19 -7.76 -6.93
C CYS A 70 -10.97 -8.64 -6.61
N LYS A 71 -10.16 -8.99 -7.61
CA LYS A 71 -8.91 -9.73 -7.37
C LYS A 71 -7.88 -8.93 -6.59
N ILE A 72 -7.75 -7.63 -6.87
CA ILE A 72 -6.81 -6.75 -6.16
C ILE A 72 -7.17 -6.70 -4.68
N THR A 73 -8.43 -6.42 -4.35
CA THR A 73 -8.90 -6.36 -2.97
C THR A 73 -8.67 -7.68 -2.22
N VAL A 74 -9.02 -8.81 -2.83
CA VAL A 74 -8.76 -10.14 -2.25
C VAL A 74 -7.26 -10.40 -2.04
N LEU A 75 -6.41 -10.01 -2.98
CA LEU A 75 -4.97 -10.19 -2.86
C LEU A 75 -4.37 -9.27 -1.78
N GLU A 76 -4.85 -8.04 -1.66
CA GLU A 76 -4.43 -7.10 -0.61
C GLU A 76 -4.76 -7.64 0.78
N GLU A 77 -5.98 -8.17 0.97
CA GLU A 77 -6.39 -8.83 2.21
C GLU A 77 -5.50 -10.04 2.52
N GLN A 78 -5.23 -10.90 1.52
CA GLN A 78 -4.34 -12.05 1.69
C GLN A 78 -2.92 -11.64 2.06
N VAL A 79 -2.38 -10.58 1.44
CA VAL A 79 -1.06 -10.06 1.76
C VAL A 79 -1.02 -9.53 3.19
N GLU A 80 -2.05 -8.81 3.65
CA GLU A 80 -2.12 -8.32 5.02
C GLU A 80 -2.18 -9.48 6.03
N LEU A 81 -3.00 -10.49 5.76
CA LEU A 81 -3.10 -11.70 6.59
C LEU A 81 -1.75 -12.42 6.69
N LEU A 82 -1.10 -12.68 5.55
CA LEU A 82 0.19 -13.36 5.50
C LEU A 82 1.29 -12.55 6.20
N GLN A 83 1.31 -11.22 6.04
CA GLN A 83 2.25 -10.35 6.75
C GLN A 83 2.01 -10.39 8.27
N SER A 84 0.75 -10.42 8.70
CA SER A 84 0.37 -10.55 10.11
C SER A 84 0.82 -11.89 10.69
N GLU A 85 0.58 -13.00 9.99
CA GLU A 85 1.03 -14.33 10.41
C GLU A 85 2.55 -14.45 10.47
N CYS A 86 3.26 -13.92 9.46
CA CYS A 86 4.72 -13.85 9.46
C CYS A 86 5.26 -13.07 10.68
N ASP A 87 4.69 -11.90 10.99
CA ASP A 87 5.09 -11.11 12.17
C ASP A 87 4.83 -11.89 13.48
N ASN A 88 3.71 -12.61 13.57
CA ASN A 88 3.38 -13.39 14.75
C ASN A 88 4.32 -14.58 14.95
N LEU A 89 4.68 -15.30 13.88
CA LEU A 89 5.65 -16.38 13.92
C LEU A 89 7.05 -15.88 14.27
N GLU A 90 7.49 -14.78 13.66
CA GLU A 90 8.76 -14.14 13.99
C GLU A 90 8.78 -13.69 15.46
N HIS A 91 7.71 -13.06 15.93
CA HIS A 91 7.59 -12.65 17.34
C HIS A 91 7.64 -13.84 18.29
N TYR A 92 6.98 -14.95 17.94
CA TYR A 92 7.00 -16.18 18.72
C TYR A 92 8.41 -16.76 18.82
N SER A 93 9.14 -16.80 17.70
CA SER A 93 10.54 -17.26 17.68
C SER A 93 11.48 -16.38 18.51
N ARG A 94 11.19 -15.07 18.62
CA ARG A 94 11.97 -14.10 19.40
C ARG A 94 11.54 -13.97 20.86
N ARG A 95 10.58 -14.77 21.33
CA ARG A 95 10.00 -14.63 22.67
C ARG A 95 11.02 -14.81 23.81
N CYS A 96 12.05 -15.61 23.57
CA CYS A 96 13.15 -15.83 24.50
C CYS A 96 14.37 -14.91 24.24
N ASN A 97 14.25 -13.94 23.34
CA ASN A 97 15.36 -13.08 22.96
C ASN A 97 15.33 -11.77 23.76
N LEU A 98 16.52 -11.27 24.07
CA LEU A 98 16.76 -9.90 24.50
C LEU A 98 17.84 -9.26 23.65
N ARG A 99 17.72 -7.95 23.50
CA ARG A 99 18.69 -7.11 22.81
C ARG A 99 19.33 -6.16 23.81
N ILE A 100 20.64 -6.28 23.94
CA ILE A 100 21.43 -5.51 24.89
C ILE A 100 22.32 -4.55 24.13
N HIS A 101 22.22 -3.28 24.46
CA HIS A 101 22.99 -2.21 23.84
C HIS A 101 24.07 -1.71 24.81
N VAL A 102 25.17 -1.21 24.24
CA VAL A 102 26.23 -0.53 25.00
C VAL A 102 27.04 -1.49 25.89
N ILE A 103 27.26 -2.73 25.42
CA ILE A 103 28.29 -3.61 25.98
C ILE A 103 29.60 -3.30 25.23
N PRO A 104 30.71 -2.90 25.90
CA PRO A 104 31.99 -2.64 25.25
C PRO A 104 32.45 -3.81 24.38
N GLU A 105 33.02 -3.55 23.20
CA GLU A 105 33.60 -4.57 22.32
C GLU A 105 35.09 -4.77 22.67
N THR A 106 35.57 -6.02 22.69
CA THR A 106 36.98 -6.34 23.04
C THR A 106 37.80 -6.79 21.83
N GLY A 107 37.23 -6.71 20.62
CA GLY A 107 37.89 -7.15 19.38
C GLY A 107 37.57 -8.61 19.03
N ASP A 108 38.42 -9.20 18.19
CA ASP A 108 38.21 -10.56 17.67
C ASP A 108 38.32 -11.61 18.79
N GLY A 109 37.43 -12.61 18.78
CA GLY A 109 37.39 -13.68 19.79
C GLY A 109 36.63 -13.35 21.07
N GLU A 110 35.85 -12.27 21.09
CA GLU A 110 35.02 -11.91 22.25
C GLU A 110 33.98 -12.99 22.61
N ASP A 111 33.99 -13.45 23.87
CA ASP A 111 32.90 -14.25 24.43
C ASP A 111 31.76 -13.35 24.91
N THR A 112 30.79 -13.14 24.03
CA THR A 112 29.59 -12.35 24.36
C THR A 112 28.75 -12.99 25.48
N THR A 113 28.79 -14.32 25.64
CA THR A 113 28.04 -15.04 26.67
C THR A 113 28.55 -14.66 28.05
N LEU A 114 29.87 -14.65 28.25
CA LEU A 114 30.48 -14.24 29.51
C LEU A 114 30.13 -12.80 29.88
N LYS A 115 30.17 -11.88 28.91
CA LYS A 115 29.79 -10.47 29.15
C LYS A 115 28.32 -10.31 29.52
N VAL A 116 27.43 -11.11 28.91
CA VAL A 116 26.01 -11.11 29.26
C VAL A 116 25.82 -11.65 30.69
N LEU A 117 26.50 -12.74 31.06
CA LEU A 117 26.44 -13.30 32.41
C LEU A 117 26.96 -12.32 33.46
N GLU A 118 28.09 -11.67 33.19
CA GLU A 118 28.66 -10.63 34.07
C GLU A 118 27.68 -9.47 34.24
N LEU A 119 27.11 -8.95 33.14
CA LEU A 119 26.11 -7.89 33.20
C LEU A 119 24.88 -8.29 34.03
N VAL A 120 24.33 -9.48 33.77
CA VAL A 120 23.07 -9.93 34.37
C VAL A 120 23.26 -10.29 35.85
N ASN A 121 24.35 -10.96 36.20
CA ASN A 121 24.57 -11.40 37.58
C ASN A 121 25.24 -10.31 38.43
N ALA A 122 26.24 -9.59 37.91
CA ALA A 122 26.96 -8.58 38.69
C ALA A 122 26.23 -7.23 38.73
N LYS A 123 25.76 -6.72 37.57
CA LYS A 123 25.11 -5.39 37.52
C LYS A 123 23.61 -5.45 37.77
N MET A 124 22.93 -6.47 37.26
CA MET A 124 21.48 -6.61 37.43
C MET A 124 21.10 -7.45 38.65
N ALA A 125 22.04 -8.21 39.25
CA ALA A 125 21.81 -9.04 40.45
C ALA A 125 20.58 -9.96 40.35
N VAL A 126 20.37 -10.58 39.18
CA VAL A 126 19.20 -11.48 38.96
C VAL A 126 19.27 -12.67 39.93
N THR A 127 18.12 -13.06 40.46
CA THR A 127 17.99 -14.18 41.42
C THR A 127 16.89 -15.13 40.93
N PRO A 128 17.18 -16.43 40.73
CA PRO A 128 18.48 -17.08 40.85
C PRO A 128 19.51 -16.55 39.82
N PRO A 129 20.83 -16.68 40.07
CA PRO A 129 21.84 -16.30 39.10
C PRO A 129 21.64 -17.05 37.79
N VAL A 130 21.78 -16.33 36.67
CA VAL A 130 21.72 -16.93 35.33
C VAL A 130 23.01 -17.68 35.08
N VAL A 131 22.91 -18.91 34.60
CA VAL A 131 24.08 -19.75 34.26
C VAL A 131 24.26 -19.86 32.75
N LYS A 132 25.40 -20.40 32.31
CA LYS A 132 25.71 -20.51 30.88
C LYS A 132 24.69 -21.36 30.13
N GLU A 133 24.15 -22.39 30.78
CA GLU A 133 23.15 -23.32 30.24
C GLU A 133 21.79 -22.65 30.01
N ASP A 134 21.53 -21.51 30.65
CA ASP A 134 20.33 -20.72 30.40
C ASP A 134 20.43 -19.89 29.10
N ILE A 135 21.62 -19.78 28.51
CA ILE A 135 21.87 -19.05 27.26
C ILE A 135 22.10 -20.07 26.15
N VAL A 136 21.23 -20.06 25.14
CA VAL A 136 21.36 -20.92 23.96
C VAL A 136 22.39 -20.35 23.00
N VAL A 137 22.26 -19.05 22.68
CA VAL A 137 23.15 -18.34 21.77
C VAL A 137 23.27 -16.88 22.22
N SER A 138 24.46 -16.32 22.12
CA SER A 138 24.71 -14.89 22.21
C SER A 138 25.65 -14.45 21.09
N HIS A 139 25.31 -13.36 20.40
CA HIS A 139 26.15 -12.81 19.34
C HIS A 139 25.92 -11.31 19.10
N ARG A 140 26.90 -10.64 18.49
CA ARG A 140 26.80 -9.24 18.07
C ARG A 140 25.98 -9.12 16.78
N LEU A 141 25.16 -8.08 16.69
CA LEU A 141 24.38 -7.77 15.50
C LEU A 141 25.07 -6.76 14.59
N GLY A 142 25.08 -7.08 13.29
CA GLY A 142 25.61 -6.21 12.23
C GLY A 142 27.11 -6.34 12.02
N LYS A 143 27.59 -5.72 10.93
CA LYS A 143 29.00 -5.70 10.55
C LYS A 143 29.84 -4.95 11.59
N GLN A 144 31.05 -5.45 11.84
CA GLN A 144 32.04 -4.78 12.68
C GLN A 144 32.31 -3.38 12.13
N ARG A 145 32.41 -2.40 13.02
CA ARG A 145 32.61 -1.00 12.66
C ARG A 145 34.02 -0.60 13.07
N ASP A 146 34.74 0.05 12.17
CA ASP A 146 36.09 0.55 12.41
C ASP A 146 36.09 1.76 13.37
N THR A 147 34.95 2.42 13.53
CA THR A 147 34.79 3.65 14.31
C THR A 147 34.12 3.37 15.65
N GLY A 148 34.85 3.60 16.75
CA GLY A 148 34.51 3.25 18.13
C GLY A 148 33.39 4.04 18.81
N ASP A 149 32.53 4.73 18.06
CA ASP A 149 31.55 5.65 18.65
C ASP A 149 30.38 4.93 19.35
N ARG A 150 30.04 3.71 18.93
CA ARG A 150 28.99 2.91 19.61
C ARG A 150 29.14 1.41 19.41
N PRO A 151 29.29 0.62 20.50
CA PRO A 151 29.29 -0.83 20.42
C PRO A 151 28.01 -1.37 19.77
N ARG A 152 28.16 -2.42 18.96
CA ARG A 152 27.07 -3.19 18.36
C ARG A 152 26.17 -3.78 19.44
N ALA A 153 24.88 -3.93 19.14
CA ALA A 153 23.98 -4.61 20.05
C ALA A 153 24.33 -6.11 20.13
N VAL A 154 24.20 -6.70 21.31
CA VAL A 154 24.22 -8.16 21.50
C VAL A 154 22.78 -8.65 21.50
N VAL A 155 22.49 -9.70 20.74
CA VAL A 155 21.27 -10.49 20.93
C VAL A 155 21.63 -11.74 21.69
N VAL A 156 20.88 -11.97 22.76
CA VAL A 156 20.95 -13.17 23.58
C VAL A 156 19.62 -13.92 23.48
N VAL A 157 19.72 -15.23 23.23
CA VAL A 157 18.61 -16.17 23.20
C VAL A 157 18.70 -17.03 24.46
N PHE A 158 17.69 -16.94 25.33
CA PHE A 158 17.61 -17.77 26.53
C PHE A 158 16.93 -19.11 26.25
N SER A 159 17.27 -20.14 27.01
CA SER A 159 16.68 -21.47 26.90
C SER A 159 15.22 -21.48 27.37
N LYS A 160 14.88 -20.62 28.33
CA LYS A 160 13.54 -20.50 28.92
C LYS A 160 13.07 -19.07 28.93
N ILE A 161 11.78 -18.87 28.62
CA ILE A 161 11.14 -17.56 28.71
C ILE A 161 11.14 -17.01 30.14
N THR A 162 11.07 -17.88 31.16
CA THR A 162 11.08 -17.47 32.57
C THR A 162 12.37 -16.73 32.91
N VAL A 163 13.52 -17.29 32.54
CA VAL A 163 14.83 -16.65 32.73
C VAL A 163 14.88 -15.31 32.01
N ARG A 164 14.47 -15.28 30.73
CA ARG A 164 14.37 -14.04 29.96
C ARG A 164 13.52 -12.97 30.66
N ASN A 165 12.38 -13.39 31.23
CA ASN A 165 11.44 -12.51 31.94
C ASN A 165 12.02 -11.97 33.25
N ASP A 166 12.79 -12.77 33.97
CA ASP A 166 13.44 -12.32 35.20
C ASP A 166 14.55 -11.30 34.89
N VAL A 167 15.32 -11.54 33.82
CA VAL A 167 16.32 -10.58 33.31
C VAL A 167 15.65 -9.26 32.89
N ILE A 168 14.62 -9.28 32.04
CA ILE A 168 13.98 -8.03 31.57
C ILE A 168 13.34 -7.26 32.73
N ARG A 169 12.80 -7.93 33.76
CA ARG A 169 12.28 -7.25 34.97
C ARG A 169 13.38 -6.59 35.77
N ALA A 170 14.50 -7.27 35.95
CA ALA A 170 15.66 -6.75 36.68
C ALA A 170 16.34 -5.56 36.00
N ARG A 171 16.09 -5.32 34.70
CA ARG A 171 16.71 -4.21 33.94
C ARG A 171 16.56 -2.84 34.59
N ARG A 172 15.51 -2.63 35.40
CA ARG A 172 15.27 -1.37 36.11
C ARG A 172 16.44 -1.00 37.03
N ARG A 173 17.20 -1.99 37.51
CA ARG A 173 18.40 -1.81 38.34
C ARG A 173 19.54 -1.10 37.58
N LEU A 174 19.58 -1.21 36.26
CA LEU A 174 20.53 -0.47 35.41
C LEU A 174 20.20 1.03 35.26
N ARG A 175 19.03 1.49 35.75
CA ARG A 175 18.59 2.87 35.56
C ARG A 175 19.43 3.87 36.37
N ASN A 176 19.96 3.45 37.50
CA ASN A 176 20.65 4.32 38.46
C ASN A 176 22.17 4.12 38.48
N THR A 177 22.73 3.34 37.53
CA THR A 177 24.17 3.12 37.45
C THR A 177 24.86 4.38 36.92
N THR A 178 25.92 4.82 37.60
CA THR A 178 26.74 6.01 37.26
C THR A 178 27.77 5.73 36.16
N ASP A 179 27.71 4.57 35.50
CA ASP A 179 28.64 4.21 34.44
C ASP A 179 28.50 5.19 33.26
N GLN A 180 29.65 5.64 32.73
CA GLN A 180 29.73 6.52 31.55
C GLN A 180 28.99 5.93 30.34
N HIS A 181 28.84 4.61 30.31
CA HIS A 181 28.17 3.84 29.26
C HIS A 181 26.96 3.11 29.84
N LYS A 182 25.82 3.82 29.89
CA LYS A 182 24.57 3.24 30.38
C LYS A 182 24.09 2.11 29.47
N VAL A 183 24.08 0.90 30.01
CA VAL A 183 23.61 -0.31 29.32
C VAL A 183 22.09 -0.30 29.22
N PHE A 184 21.56 -0.65 28.05
CA PHE A 184 20.12 -0.78 27.83
C PHE A 184 19.75 -2.19 27.44
N VAL A 185 18.81 -2.79 28.18
CA VAL A 185 18.24 -4.11 27.88
C VAL A 185 16.81 -3.93 27.39
N ASN A 186 16.56 -4.40 26.17
CA ASN A 186 15.26 -4.32 25.52
C ASN A 186 14.81 -5.69 25.02
N GLU A 187 13.51 -5.79 24.78
CA GLU A 187 12.94 -6.92 24.06
C GLU A 187 13.37 -6.89 22.60
N ASP A 188 13.63 -8.05 22.01
CA ASP A 188 13.96 -8.19 20.59
C ASP A 188 12.67 -8.25 19.76
N LEU A 189 12.08 -7.07 19.53
CA LEU A 189 10.84 -6.93 18.79
C LEU A 189 11.04 -7.15 17.28
N THR A 190 9.99 -7.61 16.60
CA THR A 190 9.91 -7.62 15.14
C THR A 190 9.92 -6.18 14.59
N GLN A 191 10.19 -6.02 13.30
CA GLN A 191 10.27 -4.69 12.69
C GLN A 191 8.97 -3.88 12.87
N ARG A 192 7.80 -4.49 12.60
CA ARG A 192 6.50 -3.85 12.75
C ARG A 192 6.24 -3.39 14.18
N ARG A 193 6.49 -4.28 15.16
CA ARG A 193 6.28 -3.98 16.59
C ARG A 193 7.30 -2.98 17.14
N ALA A 194 8.53 -3.01 16.65
CA ALA A 194 9.56 -2.02 16.99
C ALA A 194 9.18 -0.62 16.48
N ALA A 195 8.69 -0.52 15.24
CA ALA A 195 8.19 0.72 14.67
C ALA A 195 6.99 1.28 15.47
N LEU A 196 6.02 0.43 15.78
CA LEU A 196 4.87 0.80 16.63
C LEU A 196 5.31 1.29 18.02
N SER A 197 6.26 0.58 18.65
CA SER A 197 6.80 0.98 19.95
C SER A 197 7.53 2.32 19.88
N ALA A 198 8.27 2.58 18.80
CA ALA A 198 8.95 3.86 18.58
C ALA A 198 7.96 5.01 18.41
N ALA A 199 6.93 4.83 17.58
CA ALA A 199 5.86 5.80 17.36
C ALA A 199 5.13 6.12 18.68
N THR A 200 4.76 5.09 19.45
CA THR A 200 4.08 5.25 20.75
C THR A 200 4.94 6.06 21.73
N ARG A 201 6.26 5.77 21.81
CA ARG A 201 7.18 6.55 22.65
C ARG A 201 7.29 8.01 22.21
N GLN A 202 7.20 8.28 20.92
CA GLN A 202 7.21 9.66 20.41
C GLN A 202 5.93 10.40 20.80
N LEU A 203 4.76 9.79 20.65
CA LEU A 203 3.49 10.35 21.09
C LEU A 203 3.47 10.62 22.60
N LYS A 204 4.00 9.70 23.41
CA LYS A 204 4.18 9.90 24.85
C LYS A 204 5.10 11.08 25.17
N ARG A 205 6.24 11.21 24.49
CA ARG A 205 7.15 12.36 24.68
C ARG A 205 6.46 13.68 24.33
N ASN A 206 5.60 13.66 23.31
CA ASN A 206 4.80 14.80 22.88
C ASN A 206 3.56 15.04 23.77
N LYS A 207 3.37 14.24 24.83
CA LYS A 207 2.24 14.31 25.78
C LYS A 207 0.86 14.14 25.12
N THR A 208 0.80 13.50 23.95
CA THR A 208 -0.46 13.21 23.25
C THR A 208 -1.21 12.04 23.91
N ILE A 209 -0.48 11.15 24.60
CA ILE A 209 -1.02 9.95 25.25
C ILE A 209 -0.43 9.87 26.68
N ALA A 210 -1.27 9.50 27.65
CA ALA A 210 -0.89 9.30 29.06
C ALA A 210 -0.46 7.84 29.33
N ASP A 211 0.10 7.60 30.53
CA ASP A 211 0.52 6.26 31.00
C ASP A 211 -0.65 5.36 31.40
#